data_AF-A0A9E1ZT58-F1
#
_entry.id   AF-A0A9E1ZT58-F1
#
_cell.length_a   1.000
_cell.length_b   1.000
_cell.length_c   1.000
_cell.angle_alpha   90.00
_cell.angle_beta   90.00
_cell.angle_gamma   90.00
#
_symmetry.space_group_name_H-M   'P 1'
#
loop_
_entity.id
_entity.type
_entity.pdbx_description
1 polymer ?
#
loop_
_entity_poly.entity_id
_entity_poly.type
_entity_poly.pdbx_seq_one_letter_code
_entity_poly.pdbx_strand_id
1 'polypeptide(L)'
;KGLSPQTLRMTKKSLNFESDELYASWQHGMELLAHVWGSEEATEGMNAFLERRKPNFKQFRDRNKVELDSYLQGIANNENTAPSKA
;
A
#
# COMPACT_ATOMS: atom_id res chain seq x y z
N LYS A 1 -42.82 25.73 -10.79
CA LYS A 1 -42.14 25.09 -11.95
C LYS A 1 -41.21 24.01 -11.41
N GLY A 2 -41.31 22.78 -11.90
CA GLY A 2 -40.40 21.68 -11.56
C GLY A 2 -39.62 21.21 -12.79
N LEU A 3 -38.40 20.74 -12.60
CA LEU A 3 -37.60 20.11 -13.66
C LEU A 3 -38.12 18.69 -13.92
N SER A 4 -37.93 18.16 -15.13
CA SER A 4 -38.27 16.78 -15.47
C SER A 4 -37.42 15.79 -14.63
N PRO A 5 -38.04 14.93 -13.80
CA PRO A 5 -37.31 13.95 -13.00
C PRO A 5 -36.53 12.93 -13.86
N GLN A 6 -37.05 12.59 -15.03
CA GLN A 6 -36.39 11.70 -15.98
C GLN A 6 -35.10 12.33 -16.51
N THR A 7 -35.18 13.60 -16.94
CA THR A 7 -34.02 14.33 -17.44
C THR A 7 -32.95 14.47 -16.35
N LEU A 8 -33.34 14.79 -15.11
CA LEU A 8 -32.41 14.85 -13.99
C LEU A 8 -31.67 13.53 -13.75
N ARG A 9 -32.39 12.39 -13.82
CA ARG A 9 -31.77 11.06 -13.68
C ARG A 9 -30.79 10.77 -14.81
N MET A 10 -31.16 11.07 -16.06
CA MET A 10 -30.30 10.85 -17.23
C MET A 10 -29.05 11.72 -17.17
N THR A 11 -29.20 13.01 -16.84
CA THR A 11 -28.08 13.93 -16.67
C THR A 11 -27.14 13.48 -15.56
N LYS A 12 -27.65 13.06 -14.39
CA LYS A 12 -26.80 12.53 -13.31
C LYS A 12 -25.99 11.31 -13.78
N LYS A 13 -26.62 10.35 -14.47
CA LYS A 13 -25.91 9.16 -14.96
C LYS A 13 -24.83 9.52 -15.98
N SER A 14 -25.12 10.45 -16.89
CA SER A 14 -24.14 10.94 -17.86
C SER A 14 -22.95 11.65 -17.21
N LEU A 15 -23.21 12.47 -16.19
CA LEU A 15 -22.14 13.20 -15.50
C LEU A 15 -21.29 12.28 -14.60
N ASN A 16 -21.88 11.24 -14.03
CA ASN A 16 -21.16 10.27 -13.20
C ASN A 16 -20.34 9.27 -14.01
N PHE A 17 -20.61 9.11 -15.31
CA PHE A 17 -19.98 8.10 -16.16
C PHE A 17 -18.45 8.09 -16.04
N GLU A 18 -17.83 9.28 -16.17
CA GLU A 18 -16.37 9.44 -16.03
C GLU A 18 -15.87 9.00 -14.64
N SER A 19 -16.64 9.27 -13.57
CA SER A 19 -16.27 8.84 -12.22
C SER A 19 -16.40 7.32 -12.04
N ASP A 20 -17.40 6.70 -12.68
CA ASP A 20 -17.60 5.26 -12.66
C ASP A 20 -16.41 4.56 -13.36
N GLU A 21 -15.94 5.09 -14.49
CA GLU A 21 -14.75 4.57 -15.19
C GLU A 21 -13.47 4.70 -14.35
N LEU A 22 -13.36 5.72 -13.52
CA LEU A 22 -12.20 5.96 -12.65
C LEU A 22 -12.17 5.08 -11.40
N TYR A 23 -13.23 4.32 -11.09
CA TYR A 23 -13.34 3.59 -9.83
C TYR A 23 -12.17 2.62 -9.56
N ALA A 24 -11.71 1.92 -10.61
CA ALA A 24 -10.55 1.02 -10.48
C ALA A 24 -9.27 1.77 -10.09
N SER A 25 -9.04 2.96 -10.66
CA SER A 25 -7.88 3.78 -10.33
C SER A 25 -7.94 4.28 -8.89
N TRP A 26 -9.14 4.61 -8.40
CA TRP A 26 -9.36 4.98 -7.01
C TRP A 26 -9.03 3.82 -6.07
N GLN A 27 -9.53 2.60 -6.35
CA GLN A 27 -9.26 1.43 -5.52
C GLN A 27 -7.75 1.12 -5.47
N HIS A 28 -7.06 1.13 -6.61
CA HIS A 28 -5.61 0.93 -6.65
C HIS A 28 -4.86 2.03 -5.89
N GLY A 29 -5.32 3.29 -5.99
CA GLY A 29 -4.74 4.41 -5.26
C GLY A 29 -4.88 4.27 -3.74
N MET A 30 -6.01 3.75 -3.25
CA MET A 30 -6.23 3.49 -1.83
C MET A 30 -5.32 2.38 -1.31
N GLU A 31 -5.17 1.28 -2.05
CA GLU A 31 -4.28 0.18 -1.66
C GLU A 31 -2.81 0.64 -1.62
N LEU A 32 -2.37 1.36 -2.64
CA LEU A 32 -1.03 1.94 -2.68
C LEU A 32 -0.79 2.88 -1.49
N LEU A 33 -1.75 3.75 -1.20
CA LEU A 33 -1.66 4.67 -0.07
C LEU A 33 -1.57 3.91 1.25
N ALA A 34 -2.41 2.89 1.46
CA ALA A 34 -2.40 2.09 2.68
C ALA A 34 -1.05 1.39 2.92
N HIS A 35 -0.39 0.92 1.85
CA HIS A 35 0.91 0.27 1.95
C HIS A 35 2.09 1.23 2.15
N VAL A 36 2.06 2.40 1.51
CA VAL A 36 3.20 3.33 1.51
C VAL A 36 3.10 4.33 2.65
N TRP A 37 1.89 4.76 3.01
CA TRP A 37 1.69 5.81 4.00
C TRP A 37 2.15 5.37 5.39
N GLY A 38 3.06 6.16 5.98
CA GLY A 38 3.65 5.84 7.28
C GLY A 38 4.69 4.73 7.25
N SER A 39 5.01 4.17 6.08
CA SER A 39 6.15 3.26 5.96
C SER A 39 7.46 3.99 6.26
N GLU A 40 8.40 3.30 6.89
CA GLU A 40 9.71 3.87 7.23
C GLU A 40 10.48 4.34 5.99
N GLU A 41 10.30 3.65 4.86
CA GLU A 41 10.93 4.02 3.59
C GLU A 41 10.36 5.33 3.02
N ALA A 42 9.03 5.53 3.11
CA ALA A 42 8.40 6.80 2.73
C ALA A 42 8.85 7.95 3.65
N THR A 43 8.93 7.69 4.96
CA THR A 43 9.42 8.66 5.94
C THR A 43 10.89 9.04 5.71
N GLU A 44 11.76 8.08 5.38
CA GLU A 44 13.16 8.34 5.02
C GLU A 44 13.28 9.24 3.78
N GLY A 45 12.50 8.98 2.74
CA GLY A 45 12.46 9.83 1.55
C GLY A 45 12.05 11.26 1.88
N MET A 46 11.00 11.42 2.70
CA MET A 46 10.52 12.73 3.15
C MET A 46 11.56 13.47 4.01
N ASN A 47 12.14 12.80 5.00
CA ASN A 47 13.14 13.40 5.89
C ASN A 47 14.41 13.78 5.11
N ALA A 48 14.91 12.91 4.24
CA ALA A 48 16.08 13.19 3.41
C ALA A 48 15.86 14.41 2.52
N PHE A 49 14.65 14.58 1.97
CA PHE A 49 14.29 15.76 1.19
C PHE A 49 14.30 17.03 2.04
N LEU A 50 13.66 17.03 3.21
CA LEU A 50 13.62 18.18 4.14
C LEU A 50 15.03 18.57 4.60
N GLU A 51 15.86 17.58 4.88
CA GLU A 51 17.25 17.74 5.33
C GLU A 51 18.24 18.02 4.18
N ARG A 52 17.77 18.00 2.92
CA ARG A 52 18.58 18.18 1.69
C ARG A 52 19.77 17.22 1.60
N ARG A 53 19.60 16.00 2.10
CA ARG A 53 20.58 14.92 1.97
C ARG A 53 20.11 13.87 0.98
N LYS A 54 21.01 12.96 0.60
CA LYS A 54 20.63 11.79 -0.17
C LYS A 54 19.88 10.80 0.75
N PRO A 55 18.74 10.24 0.31
CA PRO A 55 18.06 9.20 1.07
C PRO A 55 18.88 7.90 1.08
N ASN A 56 18.83 7.16 2.18
CA ASN A 56 19.47 5.86 2.34
C ASN A 56 18.44 4.73 2.28
N PHE A 57 17.94 4.40 1.08
CA PHE A 57 16.99 3.29 0.93
C PHE A 57 17.64 1.91 1.06
N LYS A 58 18.97 1.82 0.93
CA LYS A 58 19.69 0.54 1.02
C LYS A 58 19.47 -0.14 2.38
N GLN A 59 19.32 0.64 3.45
CA GLN A 59 19.10 0.12 4.79
C GLN A 59 17.87 -0.80 4.89
N PHE A 60 16.80 -0.51 4.15
CA PHE A 60 15.58 -1.33 4.15
C PHE A 60 15.80 -2.66 3.43
N ARG A 61 16.53 -2.64 2.31
CA ARG A 61 16.90 -3.88 1.60
C ARG A 61 17.80 -4.77 2.46
N ASP A 62 18.76 -4.18 3.15
CA ASP A 62 19.68 -4.93 4.01
C ASP A 62 18.93 -5.53 5.21
N ARG A 63 18.03 -4.77 5.85
CA ARG A 63 17.14 -5.29 6.91
C ARG A 63 16.32 -6.48 6.43
N ASN A 64 15.62 -6.33 5.31
CA ASN A 64 14.75 -7.38 4.78
C ASN A 64 15.55 -8.65 4.43
N LYS A 65 16.81 -8.49 4.00
CA LYS A 65 17.71 -9.63 3.80
C LYS A 65 18.01 -10.35 5.12
N VAL A 66 18.33 -9.63 6.18
CA VAL A 66 18.59 -10.22 7.50
C VAL A 66 17.37 -10.97 8.02
N GLU A 67 16.17 -10.40 7.86
CA GLU A 67 14.91 -11.03 8.25
C GLU A 67 14.65 -12.32 7.46
N LEU A 68 14.88 -12.30 6.15
CA LEU A 68 14.77 -13.50 5.31
C LEU A 68 15.78 -14.57 5.70
N ASP A 69 17.05 -14.21 5.90
CA ASP A 69 18.11 -15.15 6.27
C ASP A 69 17.79 -15.81 7.62
N SER A 70 17.25 -15.04 8.59
CA SER A 70 16.76 -15.55 9.88
C SER A 70 15.61 -16.55 9.70
N TYR A 71 14.62 -16.20 8.88
CA TYR A 71 13.48 -17.07 8.58
C TYR A 71 13.91 -18.40 7.95
N LEU A 72 14.82 -18.35 6.97
CA LEU A 72 15.34 -19.55 6.30
C LEU A 72 16.15 -20.43 7.26
N GLN A 73 16.90 -19.82 8.19
CA GLN A 73 17.61 -20.55 9.23
C GLN A 73 16.63 -21.30 10.14
N GLY A 74 15.52 -20.66 10.54
CA GLY A 74 14.49 -21.30 11.35
C GLY A 74 13.80 -22.47 10.67
N ILE A 75 13.60 -22.40 9.34
CA ILE A 75 13.14 -23.53 8.54
C ILE A 75 14.17 -24.68 8.59
N ALA A 76 15.44 -24.39 8.34
CA ALA A 76 16.50 -25.40 8.32
C ALA A 76 16.66 -26.09 9.68
N ASN A 77 16.48 -25.32 10.76
CA ASN A 77 16.52 -25.81 12.15
C ASN A 77 15.22 -26.50 12.58
N ASN A 78 14.18 -26.50 11.74
CA ASN A 78 12.86 -27.04 12.03
C ASN A 78 12.25 -26.45 13.31
N GLU A 79 12.45 -25.14 13.53
CA GLU A 79 12.05 -24.43 14.76
C GLU A 79 10.54 -24.41 15.01
N ASN A 80 9.73 -24.65 13.97
CA ASN A 80 8.27 -24.73 14.06
C ASN A 80 7.77 -26.14 14.45
N THR A 81 8.65 -27.08 14.80
CA THR A 81 8.25 -28.43 15.20
C THR A 81 7.49 -28.39 16.53
N ALA A 82 6.36 -29.10 16.59
CA ALA A 82 5.62 -29.25 17.83
C ALA A 82 6.49 -29.91 18.92
N PRO A 83 6.40 -29.46 20.18
CA PRO A 83 7.18 -30.05 21.26
C PRO A 83 6.85 -31.54 21.43
N SER A 84 7.87 -32.34 21.76
CA SER A 84 7.70 -33.77 22.07
C SER A 84 6.65 -33.92 23.18
N LYS A 85 5.61 -34.72 22.93
CA LYS A 85 4.64 -35.09 23.98
C LYS A 85 5.39 -35.94 25.02
N ALA A 86 5.59 -35.40 26.22
CA ALA A 86 6.09 -36.11 27.38
C ALA A 86 5.05 -37.10 27.92
#